data_AF-A0A8H6NQZ6-F1
#
_entry.id   AF-A0A8H6NQZ6-F1
#
_cell.length_a   1.000
_cell.length_b   1.000
_cell.length_c   1.000
_cell.angle_alpha   90.00
_cell.angle_beta   90.00
_cell.angle_gamma   90.00
#
_symmetry.space_group_name_H-M   'P 1'
#
loop_
_entity.id
_entity.type
_entity.pdbx_description
1 polymer ?
#
loop_
_entity_poly.entity_id
_entity_poly.type
_entity_poly.pdbx_seq_one_letter_code
_entity_poly.pdbx_strand_id
1 'polypeptide(L)'
;MCLPRPRRHRSSSTASPISNVAYRRLSSPPPTPRMMTPKPTASAPMPTIIIGSSSSGAAPVRVSSQHERLLVELLPFKDVVQFREWIGSAYVRGPWNEFYTDYLLRAGEAGGGGGPAGIPEPDKARTAQTAREALNSRKPKYLVYHPDKTGWTPEDHHVRFIVTLVADNMLQGLWYESEWKKRGFDIAKAAYEVLIFLKATVYIDPNPPSYSA
;
A
#
# COMPACT_ATOMS: atom_id res chain seq x y z
N MET A 1 -11.80 29.28 50.43
CA MET A 1 -11.09 28.18 51.12
C MET A 1 -10.28 27.43 50.08
N CYS A 2 -9.01 27.82 49.92
CA CYS A 2 -8.09 27.28 48.92
C CYS A 2 -7.34 26.08 49.52
N LEU A 3 -7.37 24.92 48.85
CA LEU A 3 -6.55 23.76 49.19
C LEU A 3 -5.48 23.56 48.10
N PRO A 4 -4.19 23.41 48.46
CA PRO A 4 -3.08 23.39 47.50
C PRO A 4 -2.80 22.01 46.90
N ARG A 5 -2.27 22.04 45.67
CA ARG A 5 -1.89 20.90 44.81
C ARG A 5 -0.53 20.32 45.24
N PRO A 6 -0.33 18.99 45.31
CA PRO A 6 0.99 18.42 45.52
C PRO A 6 1.84 18.42 44.25
N ARG A 7 3.03 19.01 44.33
CA ARG A 7 4.13 19.00 43.34
C ARG A 7 5.25 18.11 43.89
N ARG A 8 5.60 17.02 43.21
CA ARG A 8 6.85 16.26 43.42
C ARG A 8 7.31 15.73 42.07
N HIS A 9 8.32 16.34 41.47
CA HIS A 9 9.77 16.16 41.63
C HIS A 9 10.33 15.12 40.64
N ARG A 10 10.96 15.69 39.61
CA ARG A 10 11.79 15.10 38.56
C ARG A 10 13.05 14.50 39.19
N SER A 11 13.43 13.30 38.78
CA SER A 11 14.76 12.72 39.01
C SER A 11 15.45 12.52 37.66
N SER A 12 16.36 13.43 37.35
CA SER A 12 17.41 13.29 36.33
C SER A 12 18.57 12.51 36.93
N SER A 13 19.04 11.46 36.25
CA SER A 13 20.32 10.81 36.58
C SER A 13 21.18 10.67 35.31
N THR A 14 22.20 11.53 35.29
CA THR A 14 23.60 11.40 34.84
C THR A 14 24.11 10.09 34.20
N ALA A 15 24.61 10.25 32.96
CA ALA A 15 25.94 9.91 32.39
C ALA A 15 26.64 8.54 32.62
N SER A 16 26.75 7.78 31.51
CA SER A 16 27.92 7.15 30.82
C SER A 16 29.00 6.33 31.58
N PRO A 17 29.61 5.31 30.93
CA PRO A 17 30.75 5.58 30.05
C PRO A 17 30.86 4.74 28.76
N ILE A 18 31.66 5.32 27.87
CA ILE A 18 32.22 4.84 26.60
C ILE A 18 33.08 3.57 26.78
N SER A 19 33.06 2.68 25.79
CA SER A 19 34.22 1.84 25.46
C SER A 19 34.28 1.63 23.94
N ASN A 20 35.26 2.31 23.33
CA ASN A 20 35.76 2.11 21.96
C ASN A 20 36.84 1.04 21.99
N VAL A 21 36.75 -0.02 21.16
CA VAL A 21 37.89 -0.72 20.51
C VAL A 21 37.31 -1.43 19.26
N ALA A 22 37.46 -0.87 18.06
CA ALA A 22 38.54 -1.04 17.08
C ALA A 22 38.50 -2.34 16.25
N TYR A 23 38.29 -2.13 14.94
CA TYR A 23 38.77 -2.86 13.77
C TYR A 23 38.97 -4.39 13.82
N ARG A 24 38.18 -5.10 13.01
CA ARG A 24 38.69 -6.18 12.16
C ARG A 24 38.13 -6.08 10.74
N ARG A 25 38.96 -5.58 9.83
CA ARG A 25 38.93 -5.89 8.39
C ARG A 25 39.47 -7.30 8.20
N LEU A 26 38.94 -8.01 7.21
CA LEU A 26 39.46 -9.12 6.38
C LEU A 26 38.19 -9.84 5.88
N SER A 27 37.95 -10.12 4.60
CA SER A 27 38.83 -10.34 3.46
C SER A 27 38.02 -10.34 2.16
N SER A 28 38.70 -10.00 1.08
CA SER A 28 38.29 -9.80 -0.32
C SER A 28 37.45 -10.91 -0.99
N PRO A 29 36.72 -10.61 -2.07
CA PRO A 29 36.04 -11.61 -2.89
C PRO A 29 37.02 -12.40 -3.81
N PRO A 30 36.74 -13.67 -4.13
CA PRO A 30 37.56 -14.45 -5.05
C PRO A 30 37.37 -14.05 -6.54
N PRO A 31 38.35 -14.36 -7.41
CA PRO A 31 38.53 -13.74 -8.72
C PRO A 31 37.72 -14.39 -9.86
N THR A 32 37.38 -13.58 -10.86
CA THR A 32 36.87 -13.97 -12.19
C THR A 32 37.91 -14.73 -13.02
N PRO A 33 37.53 -15.75 -13.80
CA PRO A 33 38.31 -16.20 -14.94
C PRO A 33 37.97 -15.43 -16.23
N ARG A 34 39.02 -15.18 -17.02
CA ARG A 34 39.11 -14.33 -18.22
C ARG A 34 38.90 -15.16 -19.49
N MET A 35 38.30 -14.51 -20.51
CA MET A 35 38.12 -14.84 -21.93
C MET A 35 38.82 -16.07 -22.54
N MET A 36 38.07 -16.82 -23.36
CA MET A 36 38.55 -17.36 -24.63
C MET A 36 37.44 -17.36 -25.69
N THR A 37 37.65 -16.59 -26.77
CA THR A 37 36.99 -16.76 -28.07
C THR A 37 37.62 -17.93 -28.83
N PRO A 38 36.83 -18.70 -29.60
CA PRO A 38 37.16 -18.85 -31.01
C PRO A 38 35.95 -18.76 -31.97
N LYS A 39 36.25 -18.31 -33.19
CA LYS A 39 35.44 -18.21 -34.42
C LYS A 39 36.14 -19.14 -35.48
N PRO A 40 35.57 -19.56 -36.64
CA PRO A 40 34.18 -19.74 -37.14
C PRO A 40 33.90 -21.16 -37.75
N THR A 41 32.66 -21.35 -38.23
CA THR A 41 32.22 -22.03 -39.49
C THR A 41 31.47 -23.36 -39.35
N ALA A 42 30.16 -23.36 -39.68
CA ALA A 42 29.52 -24.20 -40.71
C ALA A 42 27.99 -23.93 -40.77
N SER A 43 27.43 -24.03 -41.97
CA SER A 43 26.08 -23.63 -42.39
C SER A 43 24.93 -24.59 -41.98
N ALA A 44 23.76 -23.98 -41.70
CA ALA A 44 22.37 -24.42 -41.96
C ALA A 44 21.83 -25.74 -41.32
N PRO A 45 20.50 -25.99 -41.21
CA PRO A 45 19.34 -25.19 -41.62
C PRO A 45 18.35 -24.84 -40.47
N MET A 46 17.41 -23.95 -40.78
CA MET A 46 16.31 -23.54 -39.90
C MET A 46 15.39 -24.70 -39.49
N PRO A 47 14.96 -24.75 -38.22
CA PRO A 47 13.64 -25.24 -37.87
C PRO A 47 12.69 -24.03 -37.77
N THR A 48 11.67 -24.00 -38.62
CA THR A 48 10.48 -23.16 -38.45
C THR A 48 9.88 -23.45 -37.08
N ILE A 49 10.17 -22.59 -36.10
CA ILE A 49 9.44 -22.59 -34.83
C ILE A 49 8.11 -21.90 -35.13
N ILE A 50 7.07 -22.73 -35.09
CA ILE A 50 5.67 -22.32 -35.00
C ILE A 50 5.60 -21.18 -33.98
N ILE A 51 5.15 -20.00 -34.40
CA ILE A 51 4.89 -18.86 -33.52
C ILE A 51 3.70 -19.26 -32.63
N GLY A 52 4.03 -20.00 -31.57
CA GLY A 52 3.18 -20.24 -30.43
C GLY A 52 3.30 -19.04 -29.51
N SER A 53 2.20 -18.32 -29.42
CA SER A 53 1.89 -17.28 -28.44
C SER A 53 2.74 -17.33 -27.17
N SER A 54 3.48 -16.26 -26.90
CA SER A 54 3.83 -15.88 -25.53
C SER A 54 3.59 -14.39 -25.38
N SER A 55 2.34 -14.08 -25.04
CA SER A 55 1.86 -12.77 -24.61
C SER A 55 2.73 -12.25 -23.47
N SER A 56 3.65 -11.34 -23.81
CA SER A 56 4.57 -10.68 -22.88
C SER A 56 3.90 -9.52 -22.12
N GLY A 57 2.61 -9.66 -21.76
CA GLY A 57 1.82 -8.66 -21.01
C GLY A 57 1.63 -9.02 -19.53
N ALA A 58 2.46 -9.89 -18.98
CA ALA A 58 2.08 -10.74 -17.85
C ALA A 58 2.39 -10.18 -16.45
N ALA A 59 3.18 -9.11 -16.31
CA ALA A 59 3.62 -8.66 -14.99
C ALA A 59 2.55 -7.89 -14.19
N PRO A 60 1.93 -6.80 -14.69
CA PRO A 60 0.94 -6.05 -13.91
C PRO A 60 -0.35 -6.85 -13.67
N VAL A 61 -0.80 -7.61 -14.68
CA VAL A 61 -2.03 -8.42 -14.65
C VAL A 61 -1.93 -9.60 -13.66
N ARG A 62 -0.73 -10.17 -13.48
CA ARG A 62 -0.53 -11.27 -12.51
C ARG A 62 -0.48 -10.76 -11.07
N VAL A 63 0.14 -9.60 -10.83
CA VAL A 63 0.19 -8.98 -9.48
C VAL A 63 -1.21 -8.56 -9.03
N SER A 64 -2.03 -7.98 -9.92
CA SER A 64 -3.43 -7.66 -9.61
C SER A 64 -4.27 -8.90 -9.30
N SER A 65 -4.08 -10.01 -10.05
CA SER A 65 -4.81 -11.27 -9.82
C SER A 65 -4.45 -11.92 -8.48
N GLN A 66 -3.17 -11.85 -8.06
CA GLN A 66 -2.73 -12.36 -6.76
C GLN A 66 -3.27 -11.51 -5.62
N HIS A 67 -3.26 -10.18 -5.76
CA HIS A 67 -3.80 -9.26 -4.76
C HIS A 67 -5.32 -9.38 -4.63
N GLU A 68 -6.02 -9.59 -5.73
CA GLU A 68 -7.46 -9.89 -5.75
C GLU A 68 -7.77 -11.14 -4.92
N ARG A 69 -7.02 -12.24 -5.11
CA ARG A 69 -7.20 -13.45 -4.30
C ARG A 69 -6.96 -13.20 -2.81
N LEU A 70 -5.90 -12.46 -2.47
CA LEU A 70 -5.63 -12.07 -1.08
C LEU A 70 -6.80 -11.27 -0.49
N LEU A 71 -7.38 -10.34 -1.24
CA LEU A 71 -8.51 -9.55 -0.77
C LEU A 71 -9.77 -10.39 -0.55
N VAL A 72 -10.03 -11.38 -1.41
CA VAL A 72 -11.14 -12.33 -1.19
C VAL A 72 -10.91 -13.17 0.07
N GLU A 73 -9.66 -13.49 0.42
CA GLU A 73 -9.33 -14.21 1.67
C GLU A 73 -9.44 -13.33 2.93
N LEU A 74 -9.21 -12.01 2.80
CA LEU A 74 -9.26 -11.07 3.93
C LEU A 74 -10.66 -10.51 4.21
N LEU A 75 -11.50 -10.41 3.18
CA LEU A 75 -12.83 -9.80 3.23
C LEU A 75 -13.91 -10.89 3.28
N PRO A 76 -15.13 -10.58 3.76
CA PRO A 76 -16.18 -11.59 3.95
C PRO A 76 -16.89 -11.96 2.64
N PHE A 77 -16.14 -12.20 1.56
CA PHE A 77 -16.66 -12.61 0.26
C PHE A 77 -16.52 -14.12 0.06
N LYS A 78 -17.53 -14.72 -0.59
CA LYS A 78 -17.51 -16.17 -0.88
C LYS A 78 -16.78 -16.49 -2.18
N ASP A 79 -16.78 -15.55 -3.11
CA ASP A 79 -16.19 -15.69 -4.43
C ASP A 79 -15.72 -14.34 -4.98
N VAL A 80 -14.98 -14.44 -6.09
CA VAL A 80 -14.40 -13.29 -6.80
C VAL A 80 -15.47 -12.43 -7.47
N VAL A 81 -16.61 -13.00 -7.84
CA VAL A 81 -17.68 -12.26 -8.54
C VAL A 81 -18.30 -11.24 -7.58
N GLN A 82 -18.64 -11.66 -6.37
CA GLN A 82 -19.13 -10.77 -5.31
C GLN A 82 -18.14 -9.65 -4.98
N PHE A 83 -16.85 -10.00 -4.88
CA PHE A 83 -15.80 -9.00 -4.66
C PHE A 83 -15.72 -7.98 -5.80
N ARG A 84 -15.80 -8.41 -7.06
CA ARG A 84 -15.77 -7.51 -8.23
C ARG A 84 -17.00 -6.63 -8.35
N GLU A 85 -18.18 -7.14 -8.01
CA GLU A 85 -19.39 -6.31 -7.92
C GLU A 85 -19.25 -5.27 -6.82
N TRP A 86 -18.75 -5.68 -5.65
CA TRP A 86 -18.53 -4.79 -4.51
C TRP A 86 -17.47 -3.71 -4.81
N ILE A 87 -16.32 -4.05 -5.39
CA ILE A 87 -15.27 -3.07 -5.75
C ILE A 87 -15.76 -2.08 -6.82
N GLY A 88 -16.72 -2.49 -7.66
CA GLY A 88 -17.40 -1.65 -8.63
C GLY A 88 -18.49 -0.75 -8.04
N SER A 89 -18.96 -1.04 -6.82
CA SER A 89 -20.08 -0.33 -6.19
C SER A 89 -19.73 1.09 -5.73
N ALA A 90 -20.75 1.90 -5.48
CA ALA A 90 -20.61 3.25 -4.96
C ALA A 90 -19.91 3.30 -3.58
N TYR A 91 -20.04 2.24 -2.77
CA TYR A 91 -19.45 2.15 -1.42
C TYR A 91 -17.92 2.04 -1.44
N VAL A 92 -17.34 1.64 -2.57
CA VAL A 92 -15.89 1.63 -2.79
C VAL A 92 -15.49 2.77 -3.71
N ARG A 93 -16.23 2.96 -4.81
CA ARG A 93 -15.91 3.97 -5.82
C ARG A 93 -16.05 5.40 -5.32
N GLY A 94 -16.99 5.70 -4.42
CA GLY A 94 -17.12 7.02 -3.81
C GLY A 94 -15.86 7.44 -3.05
N PRO A 95 -15.46 6.71 -1.98
CA PRO A 95 -14.22 6.97 -1.25
C PRO A 95 -12.97 6.94 -2.14
N TRP A 96 -12.93 6.02 -3.11
CA TRP A 96 -11.83 5.94 -4.07
C TRP A 96 -11.70 7.20 -4.93
N ASN A 97 -12.81 7.69 -5.48
CA ASN A 97 -12.82 8.89 -6.30
C ASN A 97 -12.38 10.11 -5.48
N GLU A 98 -12.86 10.26 -4.24
CA GLU A 98 -12.40 11.31 -3.31
C GLU A 98 -10.88 11.22 -3.09
N PHE A 99 -10.35 10.03 -2.82
CA PHE A 99 -8.92 9.82 -2.62
C PHE A 99 -8.11 10.14 -3.90
N TYR A 100 -8.60 9.70 -5.05
CA TYR A 100 -7.93 9.90 -6.33
C TYR A 100 -7.85 11.39 -6.69
N THR A 101 -8.95 12.13 -6.58
CA THR A 101 -9.00 13.55 -6.93
C THR A 101 -8.21 14.42 -5.96
N ASP A 102 -8.36 14.16 -4.67
CA ASP A 102 -7.87 15.10 -3.65
C ASP A 102 -6.42 14.85 -3.29
N TYR A 103 -5.92 13.64 -3.53
CA TYR A 103 -4.56 13.25 -3.22
C TYR A 103 -3.78 12.79 -4.45
N LEU A 104 -4.20 11.73 -5.15
CA LEU A 104 -3.34 11.10 -6.16
C LEU A 104 -3.07 11.99 -7.38
N LEU A 105 -4.09 12.68 -7.91
CA LEU A 105 -3.90 13.62 -9.03
C LEU A 105 -2.91 14.74 -8.64
N ARG A 106 -3.13 15.36 -7.48
CA ARG A 106 -2.30 16.48 -6.99
C ARG A 106 -0.88 16.06 -6.64
N ALA A 107 -0.72 14.88 -6.06
CA ALA A 107 0.60 14.34 -5.70
C ALA A 107 1.39 13.93 -6.95
N GLY A 108 0.74 13.44 -8.01
CA GLY A 108 1.38 13.15 -9.30
C GLY A 108 1.87 14.43 -10.01
N GLU A 109 1.10 15.51 -9.93
CA GLU A 109 1.48 16.83 -10.48
C GLU A 109 2.70 17.43 -9.75
N ALA A 110 2.73 17.33 -8.41
CA ALA A 110 3.83 17.86 -7.60
C ALA A 110 5.14 17.02 -7.71
N GLY A 111 5.03 15.74 -8.08
CA GLY A 111 6.12 14.77 -8.13
C GLY A 111 6.96 14.73 -9.42
N GLY A 112 6.78 15.69 -10.33
CA GLY A 112 7.63 15.80 -11.53
C GLY A 112 7.36 14.74 -12.62
N GLY A 113 6.12 14.24 -12.71
CA GLY A 113 5.69 13.33 -13.80
C GLY A 113 5.86 11.84 -13.51
N GLY A 114 6.34 11.46 -12.33
CA GLY A 114 6.21 10.10 -11.84
C GLY A 114 4.73 9.82 -11.54
N GLY A 115 4.09 8.98 -12.35
CA GLY A 115 2.68 8.63 -12.16
C GLY A 115 2.38 8.13 -10.73
N PRO A 116 1.11 8.08 -10.30
CA PRO A 116 0.77 7.83 -8.89
C PRO A 116 1.25 6.51 -8.25
N ALA A 117 1.81 5.58 -9.03
CA ALA A 117 2.57 4.42 -8.55
C ALA A 117 3.92 4.79 -7.89
N GLY A 118 4.49 5.97 -8.17
CA GLY A 118 5.73 6.48 -7.57
C GLY A 118 5.53 7.18 -6.23
N ILE A 119 4.28 7.36 -5.78
CA ILE A 119 3.97 8.05 -4.53
C ILE A 119 4.17 7.06 -3.36
N PRO A 120 5.06 7.36 -2.39
CA PRO A 120 5.29 6.47 -1.25
C PRO A 120 4.03 6.22 -0.43
N GLU A 121 3.83 4.97 -0.04
CA GLU A 121 2.72 4.56 0.81
C GLU A 121 3.04 4.80 2.29
N PRO A 122 2.10 5.32 3.09
CA PRO A 122 2.23 5.36 4.55
C PRO A 122 2.37 3.96 5.17
N ASP A 123 2.81 3.89 6.43
CA ASP A 123 2.87 2.61 7.14
C ASP A 123 1.45 2.04 7.35
N LYS A 124 1.23 0.81 6.88
CA LYS A 124 -0.09 0.14 6.95
C LYS A 124 -0.60 0.01 8.38
N ALA A 125 0.25 -0.41 9.33
CA ALA A 125 -0.18 -0.67 10.70
C ALA A 125 -0.58 0.62 11.42
N ARG A 126 0.23 1.67 11.28
CA ARG A 126 -0.03 3.00 11.81
C ARG A 126 -1.31 3.60 11.22
N THR A 127 -1.44 3.56 9.90
CA THR A 127 -2.62 4.09 9.19
C THR A 127 -3.90 3.37 9.62
N ALA A 128 -3.87 2.03 9.68
CA ALA A 128 -5.01 1.23 10.12
C ALA A 128 -5.39 1.52 11.59
N GLN A 129 -4.40 1.70 12.47
CA GLN A 129 -4.64 2.04 13.86
C GLN A 129 -5.27 3.44 14.00
N THR A 130 -4.74 4.43 13.28
CA THR A 130 -5.28 5.80 13.24
C THR A 130 -6.72 5.81 12.73
N ALA A 131 -7.03 5.04 11.68
CA ALA A 131 -8.39 4.91 11.15
C ALA A 131 -9.36 4.26 12.14
N ARG A 132 -8.92 3.19 12.81
CA ARG A 132 -9.70 2.54 13.86
C ARG A 132 -10.02 3.49 15.00
N GLU A 133 -9.02 4.22 15.49
CA GLU A 133 -9.21 5.22 16.53
C GLU A 133 -10.15 6.33 16.08
N ALA A 134 -10.01 6.81 14.83
CA ALA A 134 -10.88 7.82 14.26
C ALA A 134 -12.34 7.39 14.22
N LEU A 135 -12.63 6.16 13.79
CA LEU A 135 -13.98 5.59 13.79
C LEU A 135 -14.52 5.44 15.22
N ASN A 136 -13.74 4.86 16.13
CA ASN A 136 -14.17 4.63 17.52
C ASN A 136 -14.46 5.92 18.29
N SER A 137 -13.64 6.95 18.08
CA SER A 137 -13.83 8.26 18.71
C SER A 137 -14.69 9.22 17.89
N ARG A 138 -15.26 8.75 16.78
CA ARG A 138 -16.07 9.55 15.86
C ARG A 138 -15.40 10.87 15.46
N LYS A 139 -14.10 10.84 15.12
CA LYS A 139 -13.31 12.04 14.78
C LYS A 139 -13.93 12.79 13.58
N PRO A 140 -14.41 14.04 13.76
CA PRO A 140 -15.04 14.79 12.68
C PRO A 140 -14.14 15.01 11.47
N LYS A 141 -12.82 15.15 11.70
CA LYS A 141 -11.78 15.30 10.66
C LYS A 141 -11.95 14.30 9.51
N TYR A 142 -12.36 13.06 9.80
CA TYR A 142 -12.46 12.00 8.80
C TYR A 142 -13.88 11.50 8.54
N LEU A 143 -14.89 12.03 9.23
CA LEU A 143 -16.28 11.52 9.12
C LEU A 143 -17.26 12.51 8.51
N VAL A 144 -16.96 13.81 8.50
CA VAL A 144 -17.86 14.82 7.92
C VAL A 144 -17.94 14.65 6.39
N TYR A 145 -19.11 14.92 5.83
CA TYR A 145 -19.33 15.03 4.39
C TYR A 145 -18.67 16.33 3.91
N HIS A 146 -17.54 16.23 3.19
CA HIS A 146 -16.62 17.33 2.85
C HIS A 146 -15.91 17.95 4.06
N PRO A 147 -14.94 17.25 4.68
CA PRO A 147 -14.11 17.84 5.71
C PRO A 147 -13.18 18.89 5.09
N ASP A 148 -12.75 19.87 5.90
CA ASP A 148 -11.64 20.74 5.53
C ASP A 148 -10.34 19.92 5.45
N LYS A 149 -9.74 19.92 4.25
CA LYS A 149 -8.52 19.16 3.91
C LYS A 149 -7.25 20.02 3.99
N THR A 150 -7.36 21.25 4.48
CA THR A 150 -6.21 22.13 4.64
C THR A 150 -5.18 21.49 5.57
N GLY A 151 -3.94 21.36 5.10
CA GLY A 151 -2.82 20.77 5.85
C GLY A 151 -2.89 19.25 6.03
N TRP A 152 -3.73 18.54 5.27
CA TRP A 152 -3.75 17.08 5.31
C TRP A 152 -2.45 16.48 4.77
N THR A 153 -1.99 15.45 5.47
CA THR A 153 -0.85 14.63 5.07
C THR A 153 -1.29 13.48 4.15
N PRO A 154 -0.36 12.82 3.42
CA PRO A 154 -0.65 11.55 2.73
C PRO A 154 -1.42 10.55 3.59
N GLU A 155 -0.98 10.36 4.84
CA GLU A 155 -1.63 9.44 5.79
C GLU A 155 -3.07 9.86 6.10
N ASP A 156 -3.37 11.16 6.19
CA ASP A 156 -4.74 11.63 6.41
C ASP A 156 -5.71 11.22 5.30
N HIS A 157 -5.26 11.28 4.04
CA HIS A 157 -6.06 10.82 2.91
C HIS A 157 -6.30 9.30 2.96
N HIS A 158 -5.30 8.51 3.34
CA HIS A 158 -5.45 7.06 3.50
C HIS A 158 -6.39 6.72 4.66
N VAL A 159 -6.25 7.40 5.79
CA VAL A 159 -7.15 7.27 6.94
C VAL A 159 -8.58 7.63 6.53
N ARG A 160 -8.79 8.74 5.81
CA ARG A 160 -10.10 9.14 5.31
C ARG A 160 -10.73 8.06 4.43
N PHE A 161 -9.98 7.50 3.49
CA PHE A 161 -10.47 6.40 2.65
C PHE A 161 -10.94 5.21 3.51
N ILE A 162 -10.12 4.74 4.44
CA ILE A 162 -10.44 3.59 5.30
C ILE A 162 -11.66 3.88 6.18
N VAL A 163 -11.69 5.06 6.81
CA VAL A 163 -12.79 5.48 7.69
C VAL A 163 -14.11 5.49 6.94
N THR A 164 -14.17 6.11 5.77
CA THR A 164 -15.40 6.18 4.97
C THR A 164 -15.80 4.81 4.44
N LEU A 165 -14.85 4.04 3.88
CA LEU A 165 -15.09 2.69 3.38
C LEU A 165 -15.71 1.81 4.47
N VAL A 166 -15.12 1.77 5.65
CA VAL A 166 -15.61 0.92 6.74
C VAL A 166 -16.94 1.42 7.28
N ALA A 167 -17.10 2.73 7.50
CA ALA A 167 -18.35 3.30 8.00
C ALA A 167 -19.54 2.97 7.09
N ASP A 168 -19.38 3.19 5.78
CA ASP A 168 -20.46 2.96 4.81
C ASP A 168 -20.76 1.47 4.65
N ASN A 169 -19.74 0.61 4.64
CA ASN A 169 -19.93 -0.82 4.51
C ASN A 169 -20.46 -1.49 5.79
N MET A 170 -20.29 -0.86 6.95
CA MET A 170 -21.00 -1.28 8.16
C MET A 170 -22.51 -0.97 8.07
N LEU A 171 -22.90 0.12 7.41
CA LEU A 171 -24.32 0.42 7.16
C LEU A 171 -24.94 -0.54 6.14
N GLN A 172 -24.15 -1.05 5.20
CA GLN A 172 -24.57 -2.03 4.20
C GLN A 172 -24.50 -3.49 4.67
N GLY A 173 -24.02 -3.73 5.89
CA GLY A 173 -23.95 -5.08 6.47
C GLY A 173 -22.83 -5.95 5.90
N LEU A 174 -21.82 -5.38 5.24
CA LEU A 174 -20.59 -6.12 4.90
C LEU A 174 -19.84 -6.51 6.18
N TRP A 175 -19.79 -5.58 7.14
CA TRP A 175 -19.28 -5.81 8.49
C TRP A 175 -20.31 -5.42 9.52
N TYR A 176 -20.42 -6.19 10.59
CA TYR A 176 -21.28 -5.83 11.71
C TYR A 176 -20.51 -5.07 12.78
N GLU A 177 -21.21 -4.20 13.53
CA GLU A 177 -20.66 -3.47 14.68
C GLU A 177 -19.98 -4.39 15.71
N SER A 178 -20.50 -5.60 15.90
CA SER A 178 -19.93 -6.61 16.80
C SER A 178 -18.58 -7.15 16.29
N GLU A 179 -18.43 -7.29 14.98
CA GLU A 179 -17.18 -7.71 14.34
C GLU A 179 -16.15 -6.59 14.39
N TRP A 180 -16.58 -5.35 14.10
CA TRP A 180 -15.75 -4.16 14.23
C TRP A 180 -15.15 -4.03 15.63
N LYS A 181 -15.96 -4.23 16.68
CA LYS A 181 -15.48 -4.19 18.07
C LYS A 181 -14.40 -5.23 18.37
N LYS A 182 -14.49 -6.42 17.77
CA LYS A 182 -13.56 -7.53 18.01
C LYS A 182 -12.31 -7.46 17.13
N ARG A 183 -12.48 -7.11 15.86
CA ARG A 183 -11.46 -7.25 14.79
C ARG A 183 -11.25 -5.97 13.97
N GLY A 184 -11.67 -4.81 14.48
CA GLY A 184 -11.61 -3.55 13.73
C GLY A 184 -10.23 -3.17 13.21
N PHE A 185 -9.15 -3.59 13.89
CA PHE A 185 -7.80 -3.37 13.40
C PHE A 185 -7.48 -4.21 12.13
N ASP A 186 -7.92 -5.47 12.09
CA ASP A 186 -7.75 -6.32 10.92
C ASP A 186 -8.63 -5.84 9.76
N ILE A 187 -9.86 -5.41 10.06
CA ILE A 187 -10.78 -4.81 9.08
C ILE A 187 -10.14 -3.55 8.48
N ALA A 188 -9.57 -2.66 9.30
CA ALA A 188 -8.89 -1.46 8.82
C ALA A 188 -7.64 -1.80 7.97
N LYS A 189 -6.90 -2.85 8.31
CA LYS A 189 -5.81 -3.36 7.47
C LYS A 189 -6.29 -3.94 6.14
N ALA A 190 -7.42 -4.63 6.12
CA ALA A 190 -8.01 -5.14 4.88
C ALA A 190 -8.49 -3.98 4.00
N ALA A 191 -9.14 -2.98 4.58
CA ALA A 191 -9.52 -1.74 3.89
C ALA A 191 -8.32 -0.98 3.31
N TYR A 192 -7.18 -0.96 4.02
CA TYR A 192 -5.92 -0.44 3.48
C TYR A 192 -5.47 -1.23 2.24
N GLU A 193 -5.54 -2.56 2.26
CA GLU A 193 -5.18 -3.38 1.08
C GLU A 193 -6.11 -3.13 -0.11
N VAL A 194 -7.39 -2.87 0.14
CA VAL A 194 -8.34 -2.46 -0.90
C VAL A 194 -7.89 -1.17 -1.57
N LEU A 195 -7.41 -0.20 -0.79
CA LEU A 195 -6.85 1.04 -1.33
C LEU A 195 -5.64 0.77 -2.23
N ILE A 196 -4.70 -0.04 -1.77
CA ILE A 196 -3.49 -0.39 -2.53
C ILE A 196 -3.85 -1.13 -3.82
N PHE A 197 -4.80 -2.06 -3.76
CA PHE A 197 -5.31 -2.76 -4.93
C PHE A 197 -5.89 -1.77 -5.96
N LEU A 198 -6.75 -0.85 -5.52
CA LEU A 198 -7.33 0.16 -6.39
C LEU A 198 -6.25 1.02 -7.05
N LYS A 199 -5.26 1.48 -6.28
CA LYS A 199 -4.10 2.21 -6.81
C LYS A 199 -3.39 1.41 -7.89
N ALA A 200 -3.09 0.13 -7.65
CA ALA A 200 -2.42 -0.72 -8.62
C ALA A 200 -3.25 -0.92 -9.90
N THR A 201 -4.58 -1.02 -9.80
CA THR A 201 -5.45 -1.24 -10.97
C THR A 201 -5.60 -0.03 -11.89
N VAL A 202 -5.35 1.19 -11.40
CA VAL A 202 -5.36 2.39 -12.25
C VAL A 202 -4.12 2.45 -13.15
N TYR A 203 -3.03 1.77 -12.79
CA TYR A 203 -1.78 1.77 -13.55
C TYR A 203 -1.50 0.41 -14.18
N ILE A 204 -2.16 0.15 -15.31
CA ILE A 204 -1.60 -0.76 -16.31
C ILE A 204 -0.68 0.12 -17.16
N ASP A 205 0.64 -0.03 -16.98
CA ASP A 205 1.63 0.64 -17.83
C ASP A 205 1.35 0.27 -19.30
N PRO A 206 1.00 1.25 -20.17
CA PRO A 206 0.75 0.96 -21.57
C PRO A 206 2.04 0.60 -22.33
N ASN A 207 3.23 0.83 -21.75
CA ASN A 207 4.51 0.58 -22.39
C ASN A 207 5.54 -0.01 -21.41
N PRO A 208 5.34 -1.26 -20.95
CA PRO A 208 6.25 -1.89 -20.01
C PRO A 208 7.68 -1.97 -20.60
N PRO A 209 8.73 -1.85 -19.78
CA PRO A 209 10.11 -1.99 -20.24
C PRO A 209 10.28 -3.30 -21.03
N SER A 210 10.53 -3.17 -22.34
CA SER A 210 10.85 -4.31 -23.20
C SER A 210 12.30 -4.68 -22.97
N TYR A 211 12.55 -5.75 -22.22
CA TYR A 211 13.85 -6.39 -22.19
C TYR A 211 13.97 -7.25 -23.45
N SER A 212 14.41 -6.62 -24.53
CA SER A 212 14.84 -7.35 -25.73
C SER A 212 16.21 -7.96 -25.43
N ALA A 213 16.30 -9.29 -25.40
CA ALA A 213 17.54 -10.04 -25.26
C ALA A 213 18.25 -10.20 -26.62
#